data_AF-A0A9P7JF91-F1
#
_entry.id   AF-A0A9P7JF91-F1
#
_cell.length_a   1.000
_cell.length_b   1.000
_cell.length_c   1.000
_cell.angle_alpha   90.00
_cell.angle_beta   90.00
_cell.angle_gamma   90.00
#
_symmetry.space_group_name_H-M   'P 1'
#
loop_
_entity.id
_entity.type
_entity.pdbx_description
1 polymer ?
#
loop_
_entity_poly.entity_id
_entity_poly.type
_entity_poly.pdbx_seq_one_letter_code
_entity_poly.pdbx_strand_id
1 'polypeptide(L)'
;MIPRHAKALPRLLRESKLYCKCGRLIPTCTHARSRQKKSVFPDGDALTVSYQGTNFELETLFDLVGWIFSVTGQTPNNATSANYYYPLVILYCQWCRTLCANEKKEPQMVQITWFPEGSTKRVCLGSNLDKPKRTRKDAARIKRFDRLLKDNLAKEDEREKSYVGDGGQLIGHCAESFPALFIKSLGNKVTLADVRGVAVKPFKALSSEVANKFAVPDTEARKELLEDPCNNCKVVLPRLGSHINLDNFSILKL
;
A
#
# COMPACT_ATOMS: atom_id res chain seq x y z
N MET A 1 21.49 87.24 8.83
CA MET A 1 22.44 86.11 8.73
C MET A 1 22.51 85.41 10.08
N ILE A 2 21.96 84.20 10.16
CA ILE A 2 21.89 83.38 11.39
C ILE A 2 22.86 82.21 11.20
N PRO A 3 23.84 81.96 12.09
CA PRO A 3 24.67 80.77 12.00
C PRO A 3 23.95 79.56 12.60
N ARG A 4 23.82 78.50 11.80
CA ARG A 4 23.33 77.18 12.22
C ARG A 4 24.45 76.45 12.98
N HIS A 5 24.31 76.30 14.30
CA HIS A 5 25.08 75.32 15.07
C HIS A 5 24.30 74.01 15.13
N ALA A 6 24.72 73.03 14.33
CA ALA A 6 24.31 71.64 14.46
C ALA A 6 25.09 70.99 15.62
N LYS A 7 24.40 70.60 16.70
CA LYS A 7 24.97 69.73 17.74
C LYS A 7 24.77 68.27 17.32
N ALA A 8 25.88 67.55 17.18
CA ALA A 8 25.93 66.11 16.95
C ALA A 8 25.41 65.34 18.17
N LEU A 9 24.52 64.36 17.94
CA LEU A 9 24.10 63.38 18.94
C LEU A 9 25.13 62.23 19.03
N PRO A 10 25.37 61.65 20.22
CA PRO A 10 26.29 60.52 20.37
C PRO A 10 25.74 59.24 19.73
N ARG A 11 26.61 58.56 19.00
CA ARG A 11 26.39 57.26 18.36
C ARG A 11 26.34 56.17 19.43
N LEU A 12 25.18 55.97 20.05
CA LEU A 12 24.93 54.80 20.90
C LEU A 12 24.86 53.54 20.04
N LEU A 13 25.74 52.60 20.36
CA LEU A 13 25.85 51.25 19.82
C LEU A 13 24.47 50.56 19.78
N ARG A 14 23.95 50.31 18.56
CA ARG A 14 22.84 49.39 18.35
C ARG A 14 23.38 47.96 18.48
N GLU A 15 23.26 47.39 19.67
CA GLU A 15 23.23 45.93 19.81
C GLU A 15 21.91 45.41 19.25
N SER A 16 21.94 44.93 18.00
CA SER A 16 20.80 44.24 17.39
C SER A 16 20.63 42.85 18.02
N LYS A 17 19.90 42.80 19.14
CA LYS A 17 19.42 41.52 19.69
C LYS A 17 18.28 41.02 18.80
N LEU A 18 18.57 39.99 18.00
CA LEU A 18 17.57 39.27 17.20
C LEU A 18 16.60 38.56 18.17
N TYR A 19 15.32 38.93 18.12
CA TYR A 19 14.26 38.25 18.85
C TYR A 19 13.63 37.17 17.96
N CYS A 20 13.32 36.00 18.52
CA CYS A 20 12.48 35.00 17.88
C CYS A 20 11.01 35.47 17.84
N LYS A 21 10.20 34.98 16.88
CA LYS A 21 8.75 35.28 16.74
C LYS A 21 7.90 35.01 18.01
N CYS A 22 8.46 34.36 19.04
CA CYS A 22 7.81 34.13 20.35
C CYS A 22 8.25 35.11 21.46
N GLY A 23 8.99 36.18 21.15
CA GLY A 23 9.28 37.28 22.08
C GLY A 23 10.35 37.00 23.15
N ARG A 24 11.17 35.95 23.01
CA ARG A 24 12.29 35.66 23.94
C ARG A 24 13.66 35.96 23.33
N LEU A 25 14.58 36.41 24.18
CA LEU A 25 16.01 36.58 23.87
C LEU A 25 16.61 35.22 23.48
N ILE A 26 17.47 35.20 22.46
CA ILE A 26 18.14 33.99 21.97
C ILE A 26 19.47 33.81 22.73
N PRO A 27 19.57 32.97 23.77
CA PRO A 27 20.85 32.38 24.11
C PRO A 27 21.07 31.23 23.12
N THR A 28 22.10 31.36 22.29
CA THR A 28 22.85 30.30 21.59
C THR A 28 22.27 28.89 21.74
N CYS A 29 21.17 28.59 21.04
CA CYS A 29 20.56 27.27 21.01
C CYS A 29 20.87 26.65 19.65
N THR A 30 22.10 26.12 19.51
CA THR A 30 22.51 25.21 18.44
C THR A 30 21.89 23.82 18.64
N HIS A 31 20.60 23.77 18.95
CA HIS A 31 19.77 22.62 18.69
C HIS A 31 18.93 22.93 17.47
N ALA A 32 19.59 22.90 16.31
CA ALA A 32 18.92 22.42 15.12
C ALA A 32 18.39 21.03 15.47
N ARG A 33 17.16 20.96 15.98
CA ARG A 33 16.39 19.72 16.03
C ARG A 33 16.33 19.28 14.59
N SER A 34 17.24 18.39 14.19
CA SER A 34 17.06 17.64 12.97
C SER A 34 15.68 17.02 13.16
N ARG A 35 14.71 17.45 12.34
CA ARG A 35 13.50 16.69 12.15
C ARG A 35 14.00 15.39 11.56
N GLN A 36 14.36 14.42 12.42
CA GLN A 36 14.44 13.03 12.00
C GLN A 36 13.07 12.78 11.39
N LYS A 37 13.02 12.72 10.06
CA LYS A 37 11.87 12.18 9.35
C LYS A 37 11.80 10.74 9.83
N LYS A 38 11.09 10.48 10.94
CA LYS A 38 10.78 9.12 11.37
C LYS A 38 10.10 8.47 10.18
N SER A 39 10.84 7.58 9.54
CA SER A 39 10.28 6.73 8.50
C SER A 39 9.20 5.92 9.21
N VAL A 40 8.00 5.94 8.64
CA VAL A 40 6.87 5.11 9.11
C VAL A 40 7.25 3.62 8.98
N PHE A 41 8.11 3.31 8.03
CA PHE A 41 8.67 1.98 7.85
C PHE A 41 10.00 1.92 8.61
N PRO A 42 10.15 1.02 9.60
CA PRO A 42 11.45 0.80 10.22
C PRO A 42 12.46 0.43 9.14
N ASP A 43 13.62 1.08 9.13
CA ASP A 43 14.75 0.64 8.34
C ASP A 43 15.23 -0.67 9.00
N GLY A 44 15.07 -1.82 8.35
CA GLY A 44 15.35 -3.14 8.92
C GLY A 44 15.01 -4.29 7.96
N ASP A 45 15.36 -5.52 8.32
CA ASP A 45 15.05 -6.69 7.51
C ASP A 45 13.55 -6.93 7.40
N ALA A 46 13.15 -7.71 6.39
CA ALA A 46 11.77 -8.14 6.26
C ALA A 46 11.37 -9.01 7.46
N LEU A 47 10.13 -8.87 7.92
CA LEU A 47 9.63 -9.76 8.95
C LEU A 47 9.26 -11.09 8.29
N THR A 48 9.94 -12.17 8.68
CA THR A 48 9.57 -13.51 8.23
C THR A 48 8.49 -14.09 9.14
N VAL A 49 7.39 -14.51 8.54
CA VAL A 49 6.29 -15.20 9.23
C VAL A 49 6.07 -16.57 8.61
N SER A 50 5.67 -17.55 9.42
CA SER A 50 5.35 -18.89 8.94
C SER A 50 3.84 -19.13 8.96
N TYR A 51 3.31 -19.71 7.90
CA TYR A 51 1.92 -20.12 7.81
C TYR A 51 1.81 -21.42 7.03
N GLN A 52 1.21 -22.42 7.68
CA GLN A 52 1.00 -23.75 7.12
C GLN A 52 2.26 -24.36 6.46
N GLY A 53 3.42 -24.16 7.08
CA GLY A 53 4.70 -24.68 6.59
C GLY A 53 5.36 -23.85 5.49
N THR A 54 4.80 -22.71 5.11
CA THR A 54 5.44 -21.75 4.20
C THR A 54 5.89 -20.50 4.93
N ASN A 55 7.13 -20.09 4.69
CA ASN A 55 7.64 -18.81 5.16
C ASN A 55 7.35 -17.70 4.15
N PHE A 56 6.84 -16.58 4.67
CA PHE A 56 6.54 -15.35 3.94
C PHE A 56 7.39 -14.22 4.47
N GLU A 57 7.91 -13.41 3.54
CA GLU A 57 8.65 -12.20 3.86
C GLU A 57 7.70 -11.00 3.75
N LEU A 58 7.42 -10.37 4.89
CA LEU A 58 6.59 -9.18 4.97
C LEU A 58 7.50 -7.96 4.79
N GLU A 59 7.62 -7.53 3.54
CA GLU A 59 8.60 -6.52 3.11
C GLU A 59 8.20 -5.09 3.48
N THR A 60 6.89 -4.85 3.62
CA THR A 60 6.33 -3.54 3.95
C THR A 60 5.38 -3.62 5.14
N LEU A 61 5.12 -2.46 5.76
CA LEU A 61 4.08 -2.37 6.80
C LEU A 61 2.69 -2.78 6.27
N PHE A 62 2.43 -2.56 4.99
CA PHE A 62 1.17 -2.96 4.38
C PHE A 62 1.09 -4.48 4.22
N ASP A 63 2.20 -5.15 3.91
CA ASP A 63 2.25 -6.62 3.89
C ASP A 63 1.96 -7.19 5.27
N LEU A 64 2.48 -6.56 6.33
CA LEU A 64 2.16 -6.95 7.69
C LEU A 64 0.67 -6.82 8.02
N VAL A 65 0.07 -5.69 7.70
CA VAL A 65 -1.36 -5.48 7.97
C VAL A 65 -2.22 -6.42 7.13
N GLY A 66 -1.94 -6.50 5.82
CA GLY A 66 -2.63 -7.41 4.90
C GLY A 66 -2.50 -8.86 5.35
N TRP A 67 -1.31 -9.27 5.81
CA TRP A 67 -1.07 -10.58 6.40
C TRP A 67 -1.95 -10.84 7.62
N ILE A 68 -1.97 -9.92 8.60
CA ILE A 68 -2.79 -10.06 9.82
C ILE A 68 -4.23 -10.36 9.43
N PHE A 69 -4.84 -9.52 8.59
CA PHE A 69 -6.21 -9.74 8.12
C PHE A 69 -6.39 -11.05 7.32
N SER A 70 -5.36 -11.52 6.62
CA SER A 70 -5.41 -12.76 5.83
C SER A 70 -5.39 -14.02 6.70
N VAL A 71 -4.76 -13.96 7.88
CA VAL A 71 -4.61 -15.11 8.79
C VAL A 71 -5.52 -15.04 10.01
N THR A 72 -6.05 -13.86 10.35
CA THR A 72 -6.98 -13.70 11.48
C THR A 72 -8.41 -13.96 11.05
N GLY A 73 -9.00 -15.02 11.60
CA GLY A 73 -10.43 -15.29 11.45
C GLY A 73 -10.79 -16.13 10.22
N GLN A 74 -12.02 -16.62 10.23
CA GLN A 74 -12.63 -17.31 9.11
C GLN A 74 -13.61 -16.36 8.43
N THR A 75 -13.71 -16.45 7.10
CA THR A 75 -14.75 -15.72 6.38
C THR A 75 -16.13 -16.28 6.74
N PRO A 76 -17.11 -15.45 7.12
CA PRO A 76 -18.47 -15.90 7.40
C PRO A 76 -19.08 -16.69 6.24
N ASN A 77 -19.91 -17.69 6.55
CA ASN A 77 -20.52 -18.54 5.53
C ASN A 77 -21.36 -17.76 4.51
N ASN A 78 -22.05 -16.71 4.96
CA ASN A 78 -22.89 -15.80 4.17
C ASN A 78 -22.13 -14.57 3.63
N ALA A 79 -20.80 -14.59 3.63
CA ALA A 79 -19.99 -13.51 3.07
C ALA A 79 -20.21 -13.38 1.56
N THR A 80 -20.50 -12.15 1.12
CA THR A 80 -20.63 -11.73 -0.27
C THR A 80 -19.64 -10.61 -0.57
N SER A 81 -19.47 -10.29 -1.87
CA SER A 81 -18.72 -9.11 -2.30
C SER A 81 -19.21 -7.86 -1.57
N ALA A 82 -20.54 -7.70 -1.48
CA ALA A 82 -21.16 -6.50 -0.93
C ALA A 82 -21.12 -6.37 0.60
N ASN A 83 -21.24 -7.48 1.35
CA ASN A 83 -21.40 -7.41 2.81
C ASN A 83 -20.12 -7.70 3.61
N TYR A 84 -19.08 -8.26 2.99
CA TYR A 84 -17.87 -8.67 3.70
C TYR A 84 -16.59 -8.28 2.97
N TYR A 85 -16.39 -8.74 1.73
CA TYR A 85 -15.10 -8.55 1.05
C TYR A 85 -14.84 -7.08 0.69
N TYR A 86 -15.83 -6.38 0.15
CA TYR A 86 -15.70 -4.96 -0.16
C TYR A 86 -15.53 -4.10 1.11
N PRO A 87 -16.39 -4.20 2.14
CA PRO A 87 -16.17 -3.49 3.39
C PRO A 87 -14.79 -3.75 4.02
N LEU A 88 -14.30 -5.00 3.95
CA LEU A 88 -12.99 -5.36 4.49
C LEU A 88 -11.84 -4.72 3.72
N VAL A 89 -11.87 -4.69 2.38
CA VAL A 89 -10.82 -3.99 1.61
C VAL A 89 -10.87 -2.48 1.83
N ILE A 90 -12.05 -1.88 2.04
CA ILE A 90 -12.18 -0.47 2.43
C ILE A 90 -11.60 -0.21 3.83
N LEU A 91 -11.83 -1.11 4.80
CA LEU A 91 -11.20 -1.03 6.12
C LEU A 91 -9.67 -1.10 5.99
N TYR A 92 -9.18 -1.98 5.12
CA TYR A 92 -7.75 -2.10 4.84
C TYR A 92 -7.16 -0.83 4.20
N CYS A 93 -7.87 -0.20 3.24
CA CYS A 93 -7.50 1.12 2.73
C CYS A 93 -7.33 2.14 3.88
N GLN A 94 -8.29 2.20 4.80
CA GLN A 94 -8.30 3.14 5.91
C GLN A 94 -7.11 2.91 6.85
N TRP A 95 -6.76 1.66 7.12
CA TRP A 95 -5.60 1.30 7.93
C TRP A 95 -4.29 1.67 7.23
N CYS A 96 -4.15 1.35 5.94
CA CYS A 96 -2.99 1.75 5.14
C CYS A 96 -2.78 3.28 5.18
N ARG A 97 -3.84 4.06 5.01
CA ARG A 97 -3.79 5.53 5.11
C ARG A 97 -3.37 6.00 6.50
N THR A 98 -4.02 5.47 7.54
CA THR A 98 -3.79 5.85 8.94
C THR A 98 -2.33 5.62 9.33
N LEU A 99 -1.78 4.48 8.92
CA LEU A 99 -0.40 4.10 9.23
C LEU A 99 0.62 4.98 8.51
N CYS A 100 0.32 5.48 7.30
CA CYS A 100 1.26 6.29 6.52
C CYS A 100 1.56 7.68 7.08
N ALA A 101 0.75 8.16 8.03
CA ALA A 101 0.75 9.54 8.58
C ALA A 101 0.67 10.68 7.53
N ASN A 102 0.66 10.35 6.23
CA ASN A 102 0.63 11.24 5.09
C ASN A 102 -0.01 10.50 3.91
N GLU A 103 -1.13 11.01 3.43
CA GLU A 103 -1.91 10.42 2.32
C GLU A 103 -1.08 10.25 1.04
N LYS A 104 -0.06 11.09 0.80
CA LYS A 104 0.83 10.95 -0.37
C LYS A 104 1.70 9.69 -0.32
N LYS A 105 1.75 9.01 0.84
CA LYS A 105 2.52 7.79 1.09
C LYS A 105 1.65 6.53 1.18
N GLU A 106 0.35 6.62 0.93
CA GLU A 106 -0.52 5.43 0.91
C GLU A 106 -0.36 4.63 -0.39
N PRO A 107 -0.55 3.29 -0.36
CA PRO A 107 -0.53 2.46 -1.56
C PRO A 107 -1.44 3.05 -2.65
N GLN A 108 -1.02 3.00 -3.90
CA GLN A 108 -1.87 3.45 -5.01
C GLN A 108 -2.94 2.40 -5.33
N MET A 109 -2.63 1.14 -5.07
CA MET A 109 -3.54 0.01 -5.22
C MET A 109 -3.49 -0.86 -3.98
N VAL A 110 -4.66 -1.25 -3.50
CA VAL A 110 -4.84 -2.39 -2.60
C VAL A 110 -5.75 -3.40 -3.26
N GLN A 111 -5.72 -4.64 -2.80
CA GLN A 111 -6.60 -5.69 -3.30
C GLN A 111 -7.03 -6.60 -2.15
N ILE A 112 -8.17 -7.27 -2.37
CA ILE A 112 -8.60 -8.45 -1.62
C ILE A 112 -8.86 -9.61 -2.59
N THR A 113 -8.42 -10.79 -2.24
CA THR A 113 -8.72 -12.05 -2.94
C THR A 113 -9.37 -12.98 -1.94
N TRP A 114 -10.44 -13.66 -2.34
CA TRP A 114 -11.10 -14.66 -1.52
C TRP A 114 -11.19 -15.98 -2.25
N PHE A 115 -11.14 -17.06 -1.48
CA PHE A 115 -11.05 -18.42 -2.02
C PHE A 115 -11.46 -19.45 -0.97
N PRO A 116 -11.93 -20.63 -1.38
CA PRO A 116 -12.12 -21.76 -0.49
C PRO A 116 -10.77 -22.44 -0.18
N GLU A 117 -10.56 -22.79 1.08
CA GLU A 117 -9.51 -23.68 1.57
C GLU A 117 -10.16 -24.88 2.28
N GLY A 118 -10.33 -25.99 1.57
CA GLY A 118 -11.17 -27.10 2.04
C GLY A 118 -12.61 -26.66 2.30
N SER A 119 -13.08 -26.82 3.54
CA SER A 119 -14.42 -26.38 3.98
C SER A 119 -14.46 -24.92 4.47
N THR A 120 -13.31 -24.24 4.57
CA THR A 120 -13.21 -22.89 5.12
C THR A 120 -13.09 -21.87 3.99
N LYS A 121 -13.85 -20.76 4.05
CA LYS A 121 -13.63 -19.61 3.17
C LYS A 121 -12.55 -18.70 3.77
N ARG A 122 -11.64 -18.21 2.94
CA ARG A 122 -10.55 -17.31 3.35
C ARG A 122 -10.45 -16.07 2.49
N VAL A 123 -9.69 -15.10 2.99
CA VAL A 123 -9.31 -13.89 2.29
C VAL A 123 -7.80 -13.71 2.35
N CYS A 124 -7.25 -13.03 1.35
CA CYS A 124 -5.89 -12.51 1.37
C CYS A 124 -5.87 -11.08 0.83
N LEU A 125 -5.26 -10.18 1.60
CA LEU A 125 -5.13 -8.76 1.27
C LEU A 125 -3.71 -8.44 0.81
N GLY A 126 -3.60 -7.57 -0.19
CA GLY A 126 -2.33 -7.14 -0.76
C GLY A 126 -2.33 -5.66 -1.11
N SER A 127 -1.14 -5.10 -1.29
CA SER A 127 -0.97 -3.71 -1.70
C SER A 127 0.27 -3.53 -2.56
N ASN A 128 0.24 -2.50 -3.40
CA ASN A 128 1.37 -2.19 -4.25
C ASN A 128 2.50 -1.47 -3.50
N LEU A 129 3.72 -1.57 -4.02
CA LEU A 129 4.93 -1.09 -3.34
C LEU A 129 5.25 0.40 -3.57
N ASP A 130 4.30 1.24 -3.98
CA ASP A 130 4.62 2.54 -4.60
C ASP A 130 5.30 3.59 -3.70
N LYS A 131 5.35 3.34 -2.38
CA LYS A 131 5.56 4.41 -1.39
C LYS A 131 6.68 4.24 -0.36
N PRO A 132 7.23 3.05 -0.07
CA PRO A 132 8.53 2.94 0.59
C PRO A 132 9.62 3.72 -0.16
N LYS A 133 10.76 3.97 0.50
CA LYS A 133 11.96 4.51 -0.18
C LYS A 133 12.27 3.64 -1.41
N ARG A 134 12.69 4.24 -2.52
CA ARG A 134 12.97 3.52 -3.78
C ARG A 134 13.80 2.26 -3.57
N THR A 135 14.87 2.35 -2.78
CA THR A 135 15.71 1.19 -2.44
C THR A 135 14.94 0.04 -1.79
N ARG A 136 14.06 0.32 -0.82
CA ARG A 136 13.23 -0.69 -0.16
C ARG A 136 12.16 -1.24 -1.10
N LYS A 137 11.54 -0.37 -1.89
CA LYS A 137 10.56 -0.74 -2.91
C LYS A 137 11.16 -1.71 -3.93
N ASP A 138 12.34 -1.38 -4.45
CA ASP A 138 13.03 -2.19 -5.46
C ASP A 138 13.49 -3.52 -4.85
N ALA A 139 14.01 -3.53 -3.61
CA ALA A 139 14.38 -4.75 -2.90
C ALA A 139 13.16 -5.67 -2.64
N ALA A 140 12.06 -5.10 -2.14
CA ALA A 140 10.81 -5.84 -1.90
C ALA A 140 10.24 -6.43 -3.20
N ARG A 141 10.27 -5.65 -4.29
CA ARG A 141 9.87 -6.12 -5.62
C ARG A 141 10.73 -7.28 -6.09
N ILE A 142 12.06 -7.16 -5.99
CA ILE A 142 13.00 -8.21 -6.43
C ILE A 142 12.70 -9.52 -5.68
N LYS A 143 12.58 -9.47 -4.35
CA LYS A 143 12.28 -10.67 -3.55
C LYS A 143 10.93 -11.29 -3.90
N ARG A 144 9.89 -10.47 -4.07
CA ARG A 144 8.58 -10.96 -4.55
C ARG A 144 8.69 -11.59 -5.93
N PHE A 145 9.46 -10.98 -6.83
CA PHE A 145 9.70 -11.52 -8.17
C PHE A 145 10.45 -12.86 -8.11
N ASP A 146 11.53 -12.96 -7.32
CA ASP A 146 12.28 -14.19 -7.13
C ASP A 146 11.40 -15.31 -6.60
N ARG A 147 10.46 -14.97 -5.71
CA ARG A 147 9.50 -15.95 -5.22
C ARG A 147 8.48 -16.35 -6.31
N LEU A 148 7.96 -15.38 -7.08
CA LEU A 148 7.09 -15.67 -8.22
C LEU A 148 7.79 -16.57 -9.24
N LEU A 149 9.07 -16.32 -9.52
CA LEU A 149 9.90 -17.14 -10.41
C LEU A 149 10.06 -18.56 -9.86
N LYS A 150 10.45 -18.69 -8.57
CA LYS A 150 10.59 -19.98 -7.89
C LYS A 150 9.31 -20.81 -7.95
N ASP A 151 8.16 -20.16 -7.83
CA ASP A 151 6.86 -20.81 -7.82
C ASP A 151 6.24 -20.96 -9.23
N ASN A 152 7.01 -20.70 -10.29
CA ASN A 152 6.63 -20.76 -11.71
C ASN A 152 5.46 -19.83 -12.10
N LEU A 153 5.32 -18.71 -11.40
CA LEU A 153 4.34 -17.65 -11.67
C LEU A 153 4.92 -16.50 -12.50
N ALA A 154 6.24 -16.41 -12.60
CA ALA A 154 6.98 -15.47 -13.46
C ALA A 154 8.07 -16.21 -14.25
N LYS A 155 8.59 -15.58 -15.30
CA LYS A 155 9.76 -16.05 -16.06
C LYS A 155 10.90 -15.03 -15.96
N GLU A 156 12.14 -15.49 -16.00
CA GLU A 156 13.31 -14.63 -15.79
C GLU A 156 13.39 -13.45 -16.78
N ASP A 157 12.99 -13.65 -18.04
CA ASP A 157 12.93 -12.61 -19.07
C ASP A 157 11.87 -11.52 -18.81
N GLU A 158 11.02 -11.70 -17.80
CA GLU A 158 9.98 -10.75 -17.39
C GLU A 158 10.42 -9.86 -16.21
N ARG A 159 11.62 -10.09 -15.63
CA ARG A 159 12.10 -9.41 -14.42
C ARG A 159 12.09 -7.89 -14.49
N GLU A 160 12.53 -7.37 -15.63
CA GLU A 160 12.63 -5.93 -15.92
C GLU A 160 11.66 -5.51 -17.03
N LYS A 161 10.68 -6.37 -17.34
CA LYS A 161 9.68 -6.09 -18.36
C LYS A 161 8.53 -5.28 -17.76
N SER A 162 8.32 -4.09 -18.31
CA SER A 162 7.04 -3.39 -18.15
C SER A 162 6.15 -3.73 -19.33
N TYR A 163 4.91 -4.11 -19.06
CA TYR A 163 3.90 -4.29 -20.10
C TYR A 163 3.27 -2.93 -20.42
N VAL A 164 3.03 -2.66 -21.71
CA VAL A 164 2.54 -1.36 -22.21
C VAL A 164 1.20 -1.02 -21.55
N GLY A 165 1.04 0.22 -21.08
CA GLY A 165 -0.21 0.72 -20.47
C GLY A 165 -0.24 0.72 -18.93
N ASP A 166 0.68 0.03 -18.27
CA ASP A 166 0.72 -0.07 -16.79
C ASP A 166 1.50 1.06 -16.09
N GLY A 167 1.77 2.17 -16.79
CA GLY A 167 2.56 3.27 -16.22
C GLY A 167 4.00 2.90 -15.86
N GLY A 168 4.56 1.82 -16.43
CA GLY A 168 5.94 1.40 -16.19
C GLY A 168 6.13 0.41 -15.02
N GLN A 169 5.05 -0.14 -14.45
CA GLN A 169 5.15 -1.05 -13.32
C GLN A 169 5.83 -2.37 -13.72
N LEU A 170 6.68 -2.92 -12.85
CA LEU A 170 7.31 -4.23 -13.01
C LEU A 170 6.59 -5.31 -12.19
N ILE A 171 6.68 -6.57 -12.62
CA ILE A 171 6.16 -7.73 -11.86
C ILE A 171 6.76 -7.76 -10.45
N GLY A 172 5.93 -8.14 -9.47
CA GLY A 172 6.28 -8.16 -8.04
C GLY A 172 5.89 -6.87 -7.31
N HIS A 173 5.64 -5.78 -8.03
CA HIS A 173 5.21 -4.53 -7.43
C HIS A 173 3.69 -4.44 -7.23
N CYS A 174 2.92 -5.26 -7.93
CA CYS A 174 1.46 -5.23 -7.95
C CYS A 174 0.84 -5.62 -6.60
N ALA A 175 -0.38 -5.16 -6.35
CA ALA A 175 -1.11 -5.48 -5.12
C ALA A 175 -1.42 -6.99 -5.00
N GLU A 176 -1.64 -7.63 -6.15
CA GLU A 176 -2.00 -9.03 -6.31
C GLU A 176 -0.81 -9.98 -6.14
N SER A 177 0.43 -9.48 -6.21
CA SER A 177 1.63 -10.34 -6.17
C SER A 177 1.71 -11.13 -4.87
N PHE A 178 1.47 -10.50 -3.73
CA PHE A 178 1.49 -11.18 -2.43
C PHE A 178 0.35 -12.21 -2.28
N PRO A 179 -0.92 -11.88 -2.55
CA PRO A 179 -2.00 -12.87 -2.58
C PRO A 179 -1.78 -14.05 -3.52
N ALA A 180 -1.19 -13.81 -4.70
CA ALA A 180 -0.89 -14.91 -5.63
C ALA A 180 0.13 -15.89 -5.01
N LEU A 181 1.18 -15.37 -4.38
CA LEU A 181 2.16 -16.18 -3.63
C LEU A 181 1.52 -16.90 -2.44
N PHE A 182 0.62 -16.23 -1.72
CA PHE A 182 -0.10 -16.82 -0.60
C PHE A 182 -0.97 -18.00 -1.03
N ILE A 183 -1.76 -17.84 -2.09
CA ILE A 183 -2.62 -18.90 -2.60
C ILE A 183 -1.77 -20.06 -3.13
N LYS A 184 -0.68 -19.75 -3.85
CA LYS A 184 0.21 -20.76 -4.39
C LYS A 184 0.83 -21.63 -3.29
N SER A 185 1.17 -21.05 -2.14
CA SER A 185 1.75 -21.80 -1.03
C SER A 185 0.80 -22.79 -0.38
N LEU A 186 -0.52 -22.62 -0.55
CA LEU A 186 -1.53 -23.53 -0.02
C LEU A 186 -1.70 -24.78 -0.89
N GLY A 187 -1.13 -24.78 -2.11
CA GLY A 187 -1.11 -25.95 -2.98
C GLY A 187 -2.51 -26.48 -3.29
N ASN A 188 -2.70 -27.78 -3.07
CA ASN A 188 -3.96 -28.48 -3.35
C ASN A 188 -5.10 -28.19 -2.35
N LYS A 189 -4.86 -27.37 -1.32
CA LYS A 189 -5.89 -26.99 -0.36
C LYS A 189 -6.87 -25.96 -0.93
N VAL A 190 -6.51 -25.29 -2.02
CA VAL A 190 -7.32 -24.23 -2.64
C VAL A 190 -7.95 -24.71 -3.94
N THR A 191 -9.25 -24.47 -4.09
CA THR A 191 -9.94 -24.65 -5.38
C THR A 191 -9.73 -23.42 -6.25
N LEU A 192 -8.75 -23.47 -7.16
CA LEU A 192 -8.35 -22.31 -7.96
C LEU A 192 -9.46 -21.72 -8.84
N ALA A 193 -10.40 -22.55 -9.30
CA ALA A 193 -11.57 -22.11 -10.06
C ALA A 193 -12.50 -21.18 -9.26
N ASP A 194 -12.42 -21.24 -7.93
CA ASP A 194 -13.25 -20.48 -6.99
C ASP A 194 -12.51 -19.27 -6.39
N VAL A 195 -11.28 -19.02 -6.85
CA VAL A 195 -10.54 -17.80 -6.49
C VAL A 195 -11.20 -16.61 -7.17
N ARG A 196 -11.47 -15.57 -6.39
CA ARG A 196 -12.07 -14.30 -6.81
C ARG A 196 -11.30 -13.15 -6.17
N GLY A 197 -11.33 -11.96 -6.74
CA GLY A 197 -10.72 -10.81 -6.08
C GLY A 197 -11.12 -9.48 -6.67
N VAL A 198 -10.79 -8.41 -5.96
CA VAL A 198 -10.94 -7.05 -6.44
C VAL A 198 -9.76 -6.19 -6.03
N ALA A 199 -9.38 -5.27 -6.90
CA ALA A 199 -8.44 -4.20 -6.59
C ALA A 199 -9.17 -2.86 -6.45
N VAL A 200 -8.64 -1.98 -5.61
CA VAL A 200 -9.24 -0.68 -5.28
C VAL A 200 -8.14 0.37 -5.18
N LYS A 201 -8.41 1.59 -5.69
CA LYS A 201 -7.55 2.77 -5.48
C LYS A 201 -7.90 3.44 -4.14
N PRO A 202 -7.04 3.40 -3.10
CA PRO A 202 -7.37 3.93 -1.79
C PRO A 202 -7.76 5.40 -1.79
N PHE A 203 -7.08 6.24 -2.59
CA PHE A 203 -7.37 7.67 -2.65
C PHE A 203 -8.76 7.97 -3.21
N LYS A 204 -9.21 7.24 -4.23
CA LYS A 204 -10.60 7.30 -4.71
C LYS A 204 -11.55 6.72 -3.67
N ALA A 205 -11.18 5.58 -3.09
CA ALA A 205 -12.00 4.85 -2.13
C ALA A 205 -12.08 5.48 -0.74
N LEU A 206 -11.37 6.57 -0.47
CA LEU A 206 -11.44 7.28 0.81
C LEU A 206 -11.58 8.80 0.63
N SER A 207 -11.90 9.26 -0.59
CA SER A 207 -12.24 10.67 -0.84
C SER A 207 -13.53 11.05 -0.11
N SER A 208 -13.62 12.32 0.31
CA SER A 208 -14.79 12.92 0.97
C SER A 208 -16.03 13.01 0.08
N GLU A 209 -15.85 12.91 -1.24
CA GLU A 209 -16.90 13.07 -2.24
C GLU A 209 -17.84 11.86 -2.37
N VAL A 210 -17.51 10.74 -1.73
CA VAL A 210 -18.28 9.51 -1.86
C VAL A 210 -18.61 9.00 -0.46
N ALA A 211 -19.83 9.31 0.00
CA ALA A 211 -20.31 9.04 1.36
C ALA A 211 -20.44 7.54 1.67
N ASN A 212 -20.09 7.14 2.91
CA ASN A 212 -20.33 5.82 3.53
C ASN A 212 -20.00 4.56 2.71
N LYS A 213 -18.76 4.47 2.19
CA LYS A 213 -18.24 3.34 1.39
C LYS A 213 -18.19 1.98 2.08
N PHE A 214 -18.36 1.90 3.40
CA PHE A 214 -18.52 0.61 4.08
C PHE A 214 -19.85 -0.08 3.74
N ALA A 215 -20.86 0.69 3.35
CA ALA A 215 -22.21 0.20 3.16
C ALA A 215 -22.72 0.40 1.73
N VAL A 216 -21.90 0.90 0.80
CA VAL A 216 -22.31 1.14 -0.59
C VAL A 216 -22.75 -0.20 -1.19
N PRO A 217 -24.06 -0.41 -1.42
CA PRO A 217 -24.54 -1.57 -2.13
C PRO A 217 -23.98 -1.53 -3.55
N ASP A 218 -24.12 -2.64 -4.26
CA ASP A 218 -23.65 -2.79 -5.62
C ASP A 218 -24.26 -1.71 -6.55
N THR A 219 -23.51 -0.63 -6.76
CA THR A 219 -23.94 0.59 -7.45
C THR A 219 -22.85 0.97 -8.45
N GLU A 220 -23.20 1.80 -9.44
CA GLU A 220 -22.22 2.36 -10.38
C GLU A 220 -21.03 3.03 -9.65
N ALA A 221 -21.27 3.65 -8.50
CA ALA A 221 -20.23 4.21 -7.65
C ALA A 221 -19.21 3.16 -7.16
N ARG A 222 -19.59 1.90 -6.95
CA ARG A 222 -18.63 0.83 -6.64
C ARG A 222 -17.76 0.53 -7.85
N LYS A 223 -18.32 0.47 -9.06
CA LYS A 223 -17.56 0.16 -10.29
C LYS A 223 -16.47 1.19 -10.58
N GLU A 224 -16.71 2.46 -10.26
CA GLU A 224 -15.72 3.54 -10.41
C GLU A 224 -14.51 3.42 -9.46
N LEU A 225 -14.66 2.66 -8.37
CA LEU A 225 -13.65 2.47 -7.32
C LEU A 225 -12.82 1.21 -7.52
N LEU A 226 -13.42 0.19 -8.12
CA LEU A 226 -12.73 -1.05 -8.42
C LEU A 226 -11.80 -0.84 -9.62
N GLU A 227 -10.77 -1.67 -9.73
CA GLU A 227 -9.82 -1.66 -10.84
C GLU A 227 -9.64 -3.11 -11.32
N ASP A 228 -9.59 -3.30 -12.64
CA ASP A 228 -9.21 -4.57 -13.23
C ASP A 228 -7.72 -4.87 -12.95
N PRO A 229 -7.30 -6.15 -13.00
CA PRO A 229 -5.89 -6.49 -12.89
C PRO A 229 -5.03 -5.72 -13.90
N CYS A 230 -3.91 -5.16 -13.45
CA CYS A 230 -2.93 -4.56 -14.36
C CYS A 230 -2.33 -5.61 -15.31
N ASN A 231 -1.68 -5.19 -16.40
CA ASN A 231 -1.14 -6.12 -17.39
C ASN A 231 -0.09 -7.08 -16.81
N ASN A 232 0.72 -6.65 -15.84
CA ASN A 232 1.58 -7.55 -15.07
C ASN A 232 0.79 -8.67 -14.38
N CYS A 233 -0.31 -8.33 -13.72
CA CYS A 233 -1.16 -9.30 -13.02
C CYS A 233 -1.90 -10.21 -13.99
N LYS A 234 -2.28 -9.71 -15.17
CA LYS A 234 -2.85 -10.53 -16.25
C LYS A 234 -1.87 -11.59 -16.76
N VAL A 235 -0.57 -11.43 -16.54
CA VAL A 235 0.45 -12.46 -16.83
C VAL A 235 0.60 -13.44 -15.68
N VAL A 236 0.62 -12.94 -14.44
CA VAL A 236 0.87 -13.76 -13.23
C VAL A 236 -0.34 -14.60 -12.83
N LEU A 237 -1.54 -14.03 -12.79
CA LEU A 237 -2.74 -14.70 -12.26
C LEU A 237 -3.13 -15.97 -13.04
N PRO A 238 -3.09 -16.01 -14.39
CA PRO A 238 -3.38 -17.24 -15.11
C PRO A 238 -2.39 -18.39 -14.84
N ARG A 239 -1.17 -18.08 -14.39
CA ARG A 239 -0.16 -19.09 -14.04
C ARG A 239 -0.33 -19.68 -12.67
N LEU A 240 -1.13 -19.03 -11.80
CA LEU A 240 -1.54 -19.61 -10.55
C LEU A 240 -2.37 -20.89 -10.78
N GLY A 241 -3.14 -20.91 -11.88
CA GLY A 241 -3.71 -22.10 -12.50
C GLY A 241 -4.66 -21.77 -13.65
N SER A 242 -4.86 -22.73 -14.57
CA SER A 242 -5.66 -22.61 -15.80
C SER A 242 -7.13 -22.22 -15.59
N HIS A 243 -7.62 -22.27 -14.35
CA HIS A 243 -9.01 -21.99 -13.99
C HIS A 243 -9.22 -20.63 -13.31
N ILE A 244 -8.16 -19.84 -13.11
CA ILE A 244 -8.35 -18.46 -12.66
C ILE A 244 -8.92 -17.67 -13.83
N ASN A 245 -10.24 -17.55 -13.83
CA ASN A 245 -10.94 -16.69 -14.76
C ASN A 245 -10.63 -15.23 -14.38
N LEU A 246 -9.98 -14.46 -15.26
CA LEU A 246 -9.73 -13.04 -15.03
C LEU A 246 -11.04 -12.25 -14.90
N ASP A 247 -12.15 -12.76 -15.43
CA ASP A 247 -13.48 -12.17 -15.21
C ASP A 247 -13.90 -12.19 -13.74
N ASN A 248 -13.39 -13.14 -12.95
CA ASN A 248 -13.61 -13.20 -11.51
C ASN A 248 -12.89 -12.09 -10.74
N PHE A 249 -11.96 -11.42 -11.42
CA PHE A 249 -11.27 -10.23 -10.96
C PHE A 249 -11.74 -8.97 -11.70
N SER A 250 -12.70 -9.12 -12.63
CA SER A 250 -13.21 -8.01 -13.40
C SER A 250 -14.34 -7.32 -12.68
N ILE A 251 -14.29 -5.99 -12.71
CA ILE A 251 -15.30 -5.09 -12.14
C ILE A 251 -16.68 -5.34 -12.73
N LEU A 252 -16.74 -5.76 -14.01
CA LEU A 252 -17.99 -5.84 -14.77
C LEU A 252 -18.87 -7.05 -14.41
N LYS A 253 -18.35 -8.02 -13.65
CA LYS A 253 -19.07 -9.27 -13.32
C LYS A 253 -19.27 -9.49 -11.82
N LEU A 254 -18.96 -8.49 -11.01
CA LEU A 254 -19.21 -8.45 -9.57
C LEU A 254 -20.58 -7.85 -9.27
#